data_AF-A0A8H9XGA7-F1
#
_entry.id   AF-A0A8H9XGA7-F1
#
_cell.length_a   1.000
_cell.length_b   1.000
_cell.length_c   1.000
_cell.angle_alpha   90.00
_cell.angle_beta   90.00
_cell.angle_gamma   90.00
#
_symmetry.space_group_name_H-M   'P 1'
#
loop_
_entity.id
_entity.type
_entity.pdbx_description
1 polymer ?
#
loop_
_entity_poly.entity_id
_entity_poly.type
_entity_poly.pdbx_seq_one_letter_code
_entity_poly.pdbx_strand_id
1 'polypeptide(L)'
;MSARPVLPLRVLVAATLVTAMLAAATQASAAPGSLREGLFGEGRYDGRRFSAPPVGRYVVEDGRAFVLDRSTPRPLMKFENSAEVWVLQAQPAPRGDIIYKNDLGEPVLRATRLGGLTVFTQERPSGAPAALVGDSNPLRLPVLGPEALLQKLAQASARASRAARRLIPFEADASPQTAPLVADAAMVAAEAVVRMSANAEGRAALTKVSKVTLVEGKRPGASLRAGVILITITPEDGLAGRPSSQKIVAAAGVR
;
A
#
# COMPACT_ATOMS: atom_id res chain seq x y z
N MET A 1 21.29 114.88 -7.33
CA MET A 1 20.34 115.10 -6.21
C MET A 1 19.63 113.77 -5.94
N SER A 2 19.49 113.29 -4.69
CA SER A 2 18.42 113.63 -3.72
C SER A 2 17.01 113.48 -4.32
N ALA A 3 16.05 112.69 -3.78
CA ALA A 3 15.82 112.30 -2.38
C ALA A 3 15.21 110.88 -2.16
N ARG A 4 14.86 110.56 -0.90
CA ARG A 4 14.10 109.39 -0.36
C ARG A 4 12.57 109.70 -0.34
N PRO A 5 11.64 108.90 0.28
CA PRO A 5 11.66 107.53 0.87
C PRO A 5 10.77 106.54 0.05
N VAL A 6 10.00 105.50 0.48
CA VAL A 6 9.46 104.97 1.78
C VAL A 6 9.25 103.42 1.71
N LEU A 7 8.61 102.82 2.73
CA LEU A 7 8.18 101.40 2.82
C LEU A 7 6.64 101.33 3.05
N PRO A 8 5.94 100.22 2.72
CA PRO A 8 5.64 99.16 3.73
C PRO A 8 5.71 97.71 3.14
N LEU A 9 6.16 96.66 3.83
CA LEU A 9 5.64 95.97 5.03
C LEU A 9 4.24 95.34 4.88
N ARG A 10 4.16 94.00 4.71
CA ARG A 10 3.30 93.06 5.49
C ARG A 10 3.40 91.58 5.06
N VAL A 11 3.35 90.67 6.06
CA VAL A 11 2.86 89.26 6.06
C VAL A 11 3.40 88.31 4.96
N LEU A 12 4.28 87.32 5.20
CA LEU A 12 4.27 86.16 6.13
C LEU A 12 3.34 85.00 5.73
N VAL A 13 3.93 83.92 5.20
CA VAL A 13 3.50 82.50 5.35
C VAL A 13 4.77 81.63 5.46
N ALA A 14 4.69 80.52 6.19
CA ALA A 14 5.81 79.69 6.62
C ALA A 14 6.59 79.00 5.48
N ALA A 15 7.88 78.78 5.71
CA ALA A 15 8.74 77.91 4.91
C ALA A 15 9.52 76.94 5.82
N THR A 16 9.17 75.65 5.77
CA THR A 16 10.02 74.50 6.14
C THR A 16 9.31 73.21 5.74
N LEU A 17 9.78 72.54 4.68
CA LEU A 17 9.30 71.22 4.29
C LEU A 17 10.49 70.28 4.08
N VAL A 18 11.01 69.76 5.20
CA VAL A 18 12.06 68.74 5.20
C VAL A 18 11.47 67.43 4.71
N THR A 19 11.84 67.02 3.50
CA THR A 19 11.52 65.69 2.94
C THR A 19 12.81 64.89 2.81
N ALA A 20 12.96 63.91 3.70
CA ALA A 20 14.08 62.97 3.71
C ALA A 20 13.69 61.64 3.02
N MET A 21 14.66 60.72 2.93
CA MET A 21 14.51 59.33 2.45
C MET A 21 14.23 59.16 0.94
N LEU A 22 15.28 59.36 0.14
CA LEU A 22 15.53 58.46 -1.00
C LEU A 22 16.07 57.11 -0.48
N ALA A 23 16.06 56.09 -1.35
CA ALA A 23 16.52 54.71 -1.14
C ALA A 23 15.60 53.78 -0.32
N ALA A 24 14.43 53.45 -0.90
CA ALA A 24 13.73 52.22 -0.56
C ALA A 24 14.55 51.02 -1.05
N ALA A 25 15.34 50.40 -0.16
CA ALA A 25 16.12 49.20 -0.48
C ALA A 25 15.21 47.99 -0.64
N THR A 26 14.80 47.71 -1.89
CA THR A 26 14.10 46.48 -2.26
C THR A 26 15.03 45.27 -2.11
N GLN A 27 15.06 44.70 -0.90
CA GLN A 27 15.72 43.43 -0.64
C GLN A 27 15.01 42.33 -1.42
N ALA A 28 15.49 42.06 -2.64
CA ALA A 28 15.07 40.94 -3.44
C ALA A 28 15.51 39.65 -2.72
N SER A 29 14.60 39.07 -1.95
CA SER A 29 14.80 37.79 -1.25
C SER A 29 14.82 36.66 -2.27
N ALA A 30 15.95 36.53 -2.97
CA ALA A 30 16.29 35.37 -3.77
C ALA A 30 16.54 34.20 -2.81
N ALA A 31 15.46 33.57 -2.37
CA ALA A 31 15.53 32.29 -1.67
C ALA A 31 16.38 31.32 -2.50
N PRO A 32 17.27 30.51 -1.88
CA PRO A 32 18.12 29.57 -2.59
C PRO A 32 17.28 28.40 -3.10
N GLY A 33 16.52 28.64 -4.17
CA GLY A 33 15.85 27.60 -4.94
C GLY A 33 16.88 26.58 -5.36
N SER A 34 16.66 25.33 -4.97
CA SER A 34 17.70 24.33 -5.13
C SER A 34 18.00 24.09 -6.61
N LEU A 35 19.20 23.62 -6.96
CA LEU A 35 19.46 23.16 -8.34
C LEU A 35 18.47 22.05 -8.76
N ARG A 36 17.84 21.37 -7.78
CA ARG A 36 16.75 20.41 -8.00
C ARG A 36 15.43 21.09 -8.40
N GLU A 37 15.07 22.24 -7.83
CA GLU A 37 13.96 23.08 -8.33
C GLU A 37 14.20 23.45 -9.81
N GLY A 38 15.40 23.94 -10.14
CA GLY A 38 15.70 24.40 -11.50
C GLY A 38 15.80 23.29 -12.55
N LEU A 39 16.32 22.10 -12.17
CA LEU A 39 16.51 20.97 -13.09
C LEU A 39 15.29 20.04 -13.20
N PHE A 40 14.44 19.97 -12.18
CA PHE A 40 13.27 19.09 -12.18
C PHE A 40 11.93 19.82 -12.17
N GLY A 41 11.87 21.08 -11.75
CA GLY A 41 10.66 21.91 -11.74
C GLY A 41 9.61 21.48 -10.71
N GLU A 42 8.63 22.36 -10.45
CA GLU A 42 7.37 21.89 -9.87
C GLU A 42 6.70 20.90 -10.85
N GLY A 43 6.34 19.71 -10.37
CA GLY A 43 6.04 18.52 -11.18
C GLY A 43 4.78 18.52 -12.06
N ARG A 44 4.33 19.68 -12.55
CA ARG A 44 3.32 19.83 -13.62
C ARG A 44 3.91 19.53 -15.02
N TYR A 45 4.63 18.42 -15.15
CA TYR A 45 4.88 17.83 -16.47
C TYR A 45 3.56 17.32 -17.04
N ASP A 46 2.99 18.13 -17.93
CA ASP A 46 2.01 17.69 -18.91
C ASP A 46 2.71 16.86 -19.99
N GLY A 47 1.97 15.95 -20.62
CA GLY A 47 2.52 14.87 -21.42
C GLY A 47 1.77 13.56 -21.22
N ARG A 48 0.44 13.59 -21.48
CA ARG A 48 -0.46 12.44 -21.65
C ARG A 48 -0.08 11.23 -20.77
N ARG A 49 -0.07 11.44 -19.44
CA ARG A 49 0.23 10.38 -18.46
C ARG A 49 -0.74 9.23 -18.68
N PHE A 50 -0.24 8.00 -18.82
CA PHE A 50 -1.06 6.81 -18.58
C PHE A 50 -1.32 6.73 -17.07
N SER A 51 -2.26 7.54 -16.62
CA SER A 51 -2.78 7.52 -15.26
C SER A 51 -3.68 6.31 -15.11
N ALA A 52 -3.07 5.12 -15.12
CA ALA A 52 -3.74 3.85 -14.87
C ALA A 52 -4.68 4.01 -13.67
N PRO A 53 -5.93 3.52 -13.75
CA PRO A 53 -6.99 3.92 -12.83
C PRO A 53 -6.63 3.58 -11.37
N PRO A 54 -7.08 4.37 -10.38
CA PRO A 54 -6.76 4.14 -8.97
C PRO A 54 -7.08 2.70 -8.53
N VAL A 55 -8.13 2.10 -9.10
CA VAL A 55 -8.40 0.67 -9.02
C VAL A 55 -8.70 0.14 -10.41
N GLY A 56 -7.95 -0.85 -10.87
CA GLY A 56 -8.09 -1.43 -12.21
C GLY A 56 -8.13 -2.95 -12.21
N ARG A 57 -8.84 -3.51 -13.19
CA ARG A 57 -8.83 -4.94 -13.54
C ARG A 57 -7.82 -5.19 -14.65
N TYR A 58 -6.96 -6.16 -14.43
CA TYR A 58 -5.88 -6.54 -15.33
C TYR A 58 -5.98 -8.02 -15.69
N VAL A 59 -5.56 -8.37 -16.91
CA VAL A 59 -5.46 -9.76 -17.39
C VAL A 59 -4.01 -10.06 -17.76
N VAL A 60 -3.50 -11.16 -17.21
CA VAL A 60 -2.19 -11.74 -17.51
C VAL A 60 -2.27 -12.50 -18.83
N GLU A 61 -1.15 -12.64 -19.54
CA GLU A 61 -1.01 -13.42 -20.77
C GLU A 61 -1.57 -14.86 -20.71
N ASP A 62 -1.60 -15.49 -19.53
CA ASP A 62 -2.20 -16.83 -19.32
C ASP A 62 -3.72 -16.81 -19.05
N GLY A 63 -4.38 -15.66 -19.25
CA GLY A 63 -5.81 -15.47 -19.03
C GLY A 63 -6.21 -15.28 -17.57
N ARG A 64 -5.29 -15.44 -16.59
CA ARG A 64 -5.58 -15.12 -15.19
C ARG A 64 -5.83 -13.63 -15.02
N ALA A 65 -6.87 -13.27 -14.29
CA ALA A 65 -7.24 -11.90 -14.02
C ALA A 65 -6.97 -11.51 -12.55
N PHE A 66 -6.66 -10.23 -12.33
CA PHE A 66 -6.51 -9.66 -10.99
C PHE A 66 -6.98 -8.20 -10.93
N VAL A 67 -7.39 -7.78 -9.75
CA VAL A 67 -7.61 -6.38 -9.39
C VAL A 67 -6.34 -5.83 -8.74
N LEU A 68 -5.93 -4.63 -9.12
CA LEU A 68 -4.91 -3.83 -8.44
C LEU A 68 -5.52 -2.51 -7.98
N ASP A 69 -5.63 -2.35 -6.66
CA ASP A 69 -6.09 -1.16 -5.97
C ASP A 69 -4.87 -0.38 -5.44
N ARG A 70 -4.78 0.88 -5.84
CA ARG A 70 -3.76 1.87 -5.42
C ARG A 70 -4.42 3.13 -4.83
N SER A 71 -5.69 3.03 -4.43
CA SER A 71 -6.41 4.05 -3.65
C SER A 71 -6.00 4.07 -2.18
N THR A 72 -5.36 3.00 -1.70
CA THR A 72 -4.89 2.82 -0.32
C THR A 72 -3.39 3.09 -0.16
N PRO A 73 -2.91 3.58 1.00
CA PRO A 73 -1.48 3.91 1.22
C PRO A 73 -0.52 2.73 1.01
N ARG A 74 -0.97 1.50 1.30
CA ARG A 74 -0.36 0.26 0.81
C ARG A 74 -1.25 -0.27 -0.32
N PRO A 75 -0.75 -0.42 -1.56
CA PRO A 75 -1.52 -1.03 -2.64
C PRO A 75 -1.98 -2.44 -2.31
N LEU A 76 -3.15 -2.82 -2.83
CA LEU A 76 -3.76 -4.12 -2.65
C LEU A 76 -3.90 -4.82 -4.00
N MET A 77 -3.62 -6.12 -4.06
CA MET A 77 -3.79 -6.93 -5.27
C MET A 77 -4.62 -8.18 -4.94
N LYS A 78 -5.59 -8.53 -5.78
CA LYS A 78 -6.36 -9.77 -5.63
C LYS A 78 -6.53 -10.46 -6.98
N PHE A 79 -6.02 -11.69 -7.12
CA PHE A 79 -6.40 -12.55 -8.25
C PHE A 79 -7.86 -12.96 -8.15
N GLU A 80 -8.58 -13.00 -9.27
CA GLU A 80 -10.02 -13.34 -9.27
C GLU A 80 -10.27 -14.78 -8.80
N ASN A 81 -9.38 -15.71 -9.17
CA ASN A 81 -9.43 -17.13 -8.79
C ASN A 81 -8.85 -17.47 -7.39
N SER A 82 -8.35 -16.48 -6.63
CA SER A 82 -7.84 -16.68 -5.26
C SER A 82 -8.75 -16.02 -4.22
N ALA A 83 -8.71 -16.52 -2.98
CA ALA A 83 -9.31 -15.83 -1.84
C ALA A 83 -8.43 -14.68 -1.33
N GLU A 84 -7.12 -14.72 -1.59
CA GLU A 84 -6.14 -13.83 -0.97
C GLU A 84 -6.12 -12.43 -1.59
N VAL A 85 -6.36 -11.42 -0.75
CA VAL A 85 -5.90 -10.04 -1.00
C VAL A 85 -4.45 -9.94 -0.52
N TRP A 86 -3.53 -9.64 -1.43
CA TRP A 86 -2.16 -9.29 -1.14
C TRP A 86 -2.06 -7.83 -0.75
N VAL A 87 -1.35 -7.55 0.34
CA VAL A 87 -0.94 -6.19 0.70
C VAL A 87 0.48 -5.99 0.22
N LEU A 88 0.70 -4.94 -0.56
CA LEU A 88 1.96 -4.71 -1.25
C LEU A 88 2.69 -3.47 -0.74
N GLN A 89 4.01 -3.56 -0.64
CA GLN A 89 4.90 -2.41 -0.44
C GLN A 89 5.41 -1.91 -1.80
N ALA A 90 5.19 -0.64 -2.11
CA ALA A 90 5.76 0.00 -3.29
C ALA A 90 7.23 0.38 -3.06
N GLN A 91 8.14 -0.10 -3.92
CA GLN A 91 9.55 0.28 -3.93
C GLN A 91 9.91 0.91 -5.29
N PRO A 92 10.45 2.14 -5.34
CA PRO A 92 10.98 2.74 -6.56
C PRO A 92 12.11 1.91 -7.18
N ALA A 93 12.15 1.86 -8.50
CA ALA A 93 13.11 1.11 -9.30
C ALA A 93 13.69 1.98 -10.45
N PRO A 94 14.76 1.54 -11.13
CA PRO A 94 15.37 2.30 -12.22
C PRO A 94 14.38 2.69 -13.33
N ARG A 95 14.67 3.78 -14.04
CA ARG A 95 13.84 4.37 -15.12
C ARG A 95 12.46 4.92 -14.68
N GLY A 96 12.20 4.98 -13.37
CA GLY A 96 10.92 5.44 -12.82
C GLY A 96 9.87 4.34 -12.72
N ASP A 97 10.30 3.07 -12.77
CA ASP A 97 9.47 1.91 -12.50
C ASP A 97 9.16 1.79 -11.00
N ILE A 98 8.13 1.02 -10.65
CA ILE A 98 7.80 0.65 -9.27
C ILE A 98 7.72 -0.88 -9.18
N ILE A 99 8.47 -1.47 -8.27
CA ILE A 99 8.33 -2.87 -7.88
C ILE A 99 7.44 -2.93 -6.65
N TYR A 100 6.31 -3.63 -6.73
CA TYR A 100 5.44 -3.88 -5.61
C TYR A 100 5.75 -5.26 -5.01
N LYS A 101 5.97 -5.30 -3.70
CA LYS A 101 6.50 -6.47 -2.97
C LYS A 101 5.53 -7.00 -1.92
N ASN A 102 5.60 -8.30 -1.65
CA ASN A 102 4.89 -8.91 -0.53
C ASN A 102 5.55 -8.58 0.83
N ASP A 103 5.00 -9.13 1.91
CA ASP A 103 5.49 -8.99 3.29
C ASP A 103 6.72 -9.87 3.63
N LEU A 104 7.28 -10.57 2.64
CA LEU A 104 8.62 -11.16 2.66
C LEU A 104 9.65 -10.32 1.87
N GLY A 105 9.22 -9.26 1.17
CA GLY A 105 10.08 -8.41 0.34
C GLY A 105 10.33 -8.92 -1.09
N GLU A 106 9.62 -9.98 -1.49
CA GLU A 106 9.69 -10.58 -2.83
C GLU A 106 8.84 -9.78 -3.83
N PRO A 107 9.24 -9.65 -5.11
CA PRO A 107 8.45 -8.95 -6.11
C PRO A 107 7.17 -9.73 -6.46
N VAL A 108 6.02 -9.05 -6.45
CA VAL A 108 4.72 -9.59 -6.91
C VAL A 108 4.28 -8.90 -8.21
N LEU A 109 4.53 -7.58 -8.31
CA LEU A 109 4.29 -6.80 -9.53
C LEU A 109 5.47 -5.88 -9.83
N ARG A 110 5.67 -5.55 -11.11
CA ARG A 110 6.45 -4.40 -11.57
C ARG A 110 5.57 -3.55 -12.48
N ALA A 111 5.32 -2.31 -12.10
CA ALA A 111 4.76 -1.29 -12.98
C ALA A 111 5.91 -0.52 -13.64
N THR A 112 5.86 -0.39 -14.96
CA THR A 112 6.79 0.48 -15.69
C THR A 112 6.32 1.93 -15.66
N ARG A 113 7.24 2.90 -15.84
CA ARG A 113 6.88 4.33 -16.01
C ARG A 113 5.83 4.57 -17.11
N LEU A 114 5.77 3.71 -18.13
CA LEU A 114 4.83 3.80 -19.26
C LEU A 114 3.49 3.09 -19.02
N GLY A 115 3.26 2.50 -17.84
CA GLY A 115 1.99 1.87 -17.45
C GLY A 115 1.87 0.37 -17.72
N GLY A 116 2.79 -0.22 -18.48
CA GLY A 116 2.85 -1.68 -18.65
C GLY A 116 3.19 -2.38 -17.33
N LEU A 117 2.49 -3.47 -17.02
CA LEU A 117 2.67 -4.26 -15.80
C LEU A 117 3.27 -5.64 -16.11
N THR A 118 4.10 -6.11 -15.18
CA THR A 118 4.59 -7.51 -15.12
C THR A 118 4.18 -8.10 -13.79
N VAL A 119 3.60 -9.30 -13.81
CA VAL A 119 3.19 -10.08 -12.63
C VAL A 119 4.18 -11.21 -12.40
N PHE A 120 4.62 -11.39 -11.16
CA PHE A 120 5.51 -12.49 -10.76
C PHE A 120 4.69 -13.48 -9.91
N THR A 121 4.83 -14.78 -10.20
CA THR A 121 4.14 -15.87 -9.48
C THR A 121 5.10 -17.05 -9.33
N GLN A 122 4.80 -18.01 -8.45
CA GLN A 122 5.63 -19.21 -8.30
C GLN A 122 5.69 -20.04 -9.59
N GLU A 123 4.64 -20.01 -10.43
CA GLU A 123 4.62 -20.69 -11.73
C GLU A 123 5.33 -19.89 -12.83
N ARG A 124 5.54 -18.58 -12.64
CA ARG A 124 6.20 -17.68 -13.59
C ARG A 124 7.15 -16.71 -12.85
N PRO A 125 8.30 -17.20 -12.34
CA PRO A 125 9.26 -16.39 -11.59
C PRO A 125 10.00 -15.35 -12.46
N SER A 126 10.10 -15.60 -13.77
CA SER A 126 10.60 -14.61 -14.76
C SER A 126 9.62 -13.45 -15.01
N GLY A 127 8.38 -13.58 -14.51
CA GLY A 127 7.30 -12.63 -14.74
C GLY A 127 6.46 -12.93 -15.99
N ALA A 128 5.24 -12.41 -16.03
CA ALA A 128 4.34 -12.41 -17.18
C ALA A 128 3.75 -11.01 -17.39
N PRO A 129 3.57 -10.53 -18.64
CA PRO A 129 2.94 -9.25 -18.89
C PRO A 129 1.44 -9.29 -18.52
N ALA A 130 0.93 -8.14 -18.08
CA ALA A 130 -0.49 -7.93 -17.80
C ALA A 130 -1.00 -6.63 -18.41
N ALA A 131 -2.15 -6.71 -19.08
CA ALA A 131 -2.83 -5.59 -19.72
C ALA A 131 -3.99 -5.07 -18.84
N LEU A 132 -4.21 -3.75 -18.84
CA LEU A 132 -5.42 -3.15 -18.27
C LEU A 132 -6.62 -3.50 -19.15
N VAL A 133 -7.69 -4.00 -18.54
CA VAL A 133 -8.94 -4.34 -19.25
C VAL A 133 -10.11 -3.43 -18.86
N GLY A 134 -10.04 -2.79 -17.68
CA GLY A 134 -11.01 -1.78 -17.26
C GLY A 134 -10.82 -1.36 -15.80
N ASP A 135 -11.73 -0.55 -15.29
CA ASP A 135 -11.79 -0.17 -13.88
C ASP A 135 -12.28 -1.35 -13.01
N SER A 136 -12.17 -1.22 -11.68
CA SER A 136 -12.69 -2.20 -10.73
C SER A 136 -13.12 -1.56 -9.42
N ASN A 137 -13.98 -2.25 -8.67
CA ASN A 137 -14.33 -1.87 -7.29
C ASN A 137 -13.11 -1.95 -6.36
N PRO A 138 -12.94 -1.01 -5.41
CA PRO A 138 -11.85 -1.04 -4.43
C PRO A 138 -11.86 -2.28 -3.53
N LEU A 139 -10.67 -2.76 -3.15
CA LEU A 139 -10.51 -3.95 -2.32
C LEU A 139 -10.67 -3.59 -0.84
N ARG A 140 -11.73 -4.09 -0.19
CA ARG A 140 -12.10 -3.76 1.19
C ARG A 140 -12.51 -5.03 1.95
N LEU A 141 -12.33 -5.04 3.27
CA LEU A 141 -12.88 -6.10 4.13
C LEU A 141 -14.41 -5.93 4.20
N PRO A 142 -15.19 -7.02 4.10
CA PRO A 142 -16.64 -6.96 4.31
C PRO A 142 -16.96 -6.76 5.79
N VAL A 143 -18.04 -6.03 6.10
CA VAL A 143 -18.60 -5.98 7.47
C VAL A 143 -19.07 -7.39 7.83
N LEU A 144 -18.74 -7.86 9.04
CA LEU A 144 -18.91 -9.26 9.43
C LEU A 144 -19.52 -9.37 10.83
N GLY A 145 -20.67 -10.05 10.93
CA GLY A 145 -21.27 -10.42 12.21
C GLY A 145 -20.64 -11.69 12.83
N PRO A 146 -20.85 -11.96 14.14
CA PRO A 146 -20.24 -13.11 14.82
C PRO A 146 -20.56 -14.47 14.17
N GLU A 147 -21.80 -14.68 13.70
CA GLU A 147 -22.16 -15.91 12.99
C GLU A 147 -21.37 -16.08 11.68
N ALA A 148 -21.24 -14.99 10.91
CA ALA A 148 -20.49 -15.00 9.65
C ALA A 148 -18.97 -15.21 9.89
N LEU A 149 -18.43 -14.79 11.04
CA LEU A 149 -17.08 -15.17 11.47
C LEU A 149 -16.96 -16.68 11.72
N LEU A 150 -17.89 -17.27 12.48
CA LEU A 150 -17.89 -18.72 12.74
C LEU A 150 -18.02 -19.52 11.42
N GLN A 151 -18.88 -19.08 10.50
CA GLN A 151 -18.98 -19.64 9.16
C GLN A 151 -17.66 -19.52 8.38
N LYS A 152 -16.91 -18.42 8.51
CA LYS A 152 -15.61 -18.23 7.84
C LYS A 152 -14.50 -19.09 8.45
N LEU A 153 -14.45 -19.24 9.76
CA LEU A 153 -13.53 -20.16 10.45
C LEU A 153 -13.82 -21.62 10.04
N ALA A 154 -15.10 -22.00 9.94
CA ALA A 154 -15.51 -23.31 9.45
C ALA A 154 -15.15 -23.53 7.96
N GLN A 155 -15.34 -22.52 7.09
CA GLN A 155 -14.93 -22.55 5.68
C GLN A 155 -13.41 -22.71 5.53
N ALA A 156 -12.62 -21.98 6.32
CA ALA A 156 -11.16 -22.08 6.36
C ALA A 156 -10.69 -23.46 6.82
N SER A 157 -11.21 -23.93 7.97
CA SER A 157 -10.98 -25.28 8.51
C SER A 157 -11.32 -26.38 7.50
N ALA A 158 -12.49 -26.33 6.86
CA ALA A 158 -12.92 -27.32 5.88
C ALA A 158 -12.06 -27.31 4.60
N ARG A 159 -11.53 -26.15 4.19
CA ARG A 159 -10.62 -26.03 3.04
C ARG A 159 -9.23 -26.58 3.37
N ALA A 160 -8.66 -26.17 4.50
CA ALA A 160 -7.37 -26.65 5.00
C ALA A 160 -7.38 -28.16 5.26
N SER A 161 -8.46 -28.68 5.88
CA SER A 161 -8.59 -30.10 6.22
C SER A 161 -8.67 -30.99 4.98
N ARG A 162 -9.36 -30.55 3.91
CA ARG A 162 -9.37 -31.27 2.62
C ARG A 162 -8.00 -31.29 1.96
N ALA A 163 -7.26 -30.18 1.98
CA ALA A 163 -5.90 -30.10 1.45
C ALA A 163 -4.91 -30.99 2.23
N ALA A 164 -5.01 -31.03 3.56
CA ALA A 164 -4.18 -31.87 4.42
C ALA A 164 -4.63 -33.35 4.48
N ARG A 165 -5.83 -33.67 3.98
CA ARG A 165 -6.51 -34.97 4.07
C ARG A 165 -6.71 -35.49 5.51
N ARG A 166 -6.84 -34.57 6.47
CA ARG A 166 -7.20 -34.80 7.88
C ARG A 166 -7.71 -33.49 8.49
N LEU A 167 -8.35 -33.55 9.65
CA LEU A 167 -8.78 -32.34 10.36
C LEU A 167 -7.59 -31.43 10.71
N ILE A 168 -7.75 -30.14 10.42
CA ILE A 168 -6.97 -29.00 10.92
C ILE A 168 -8.02 -27.96 11.36
N PRO A 169 -8.36 -27.87 12.66
CA PRO A 169 -9.31 -26.88 13.13
C PRO A 169 -8.71 -25.47 13.12
N PHE A 170 -9.59 -24.47 13.04
CA PHE A 170 -9.25 -23.06 13.04
C PHE A 170 -9.91 -22.42 14.26
N GLU A 171 -9.08 -21.89 15.15
CA GLU A 171 -9.49 -21.20 16.38
C GLU A 171 -9.12 -19.71 16.26
N ALA A 172 -9.94 -18.83 16.80
CA ALA A 172 -9.62 -17.41 16.90
C ALA A 172 -10.37 -16.76 18.05
N ASP A 173 -9.67 -15.95 18.84
CA ASP A 173 -10.29 -14.94 19.68
C ASP A 173 -10.50 -13.67 18.82
N ALA A 174 -11.71 -13.11 18.86
CA ALA A 174 -12.09 -11.99 18.00
C ALA A 174 -13.14 -11.09 18.67
N SER A 175 -12.95 -9.78 18.58
CA SER A 175 -14.00 -8.80 18.85
C SER A 175 -14.91 -8.61 17.62
N PRO A 176 -16.13 -8.07 17.76
CA PRO A 176 -16.96 -7.67 16.62
C PRO A 176 -16.25 -6.70 15.66
N GLN A 177 -15.33 -5.88 16.17
CA GLN A 177 -14.53 -4.92 15.40
C GLN A 177 -13.43 -5.60 14.59
N THR A 178 -12.83 -6.68 15.10
CA THR A 178 -11.68 -7.38 14.49
C THR A 178 -12.08 -8.60 13.67
N ALA A 179 -13.30 -9.12 13.86
CA ALA A 179 -13.88 -10.24 13.12
C ALA A 179 -13.67 -10.20 11.58
N PRO A 180 -13.79 -9.06 10.87
CA PRO A 180 -13.49 -9.00 9.43
C PRO A 180 -12.04 -9.39 9.09
N LEU A 181 -11.06 -8.91 9.86
CA LEU A 181 -9.64 -9.19 9.65
C LEU A 181 -9.29 -10.62 10.06
N VAL A 182 -9.87 -11.12 11.16
CA VAL A 182 -9.73 -12.51 11.60
C VAL A 182 -10.23 -13.49 10.53
N ALA A 183 -11.40 -13.23 9.95
CA ALA A 183 -11.97 -14.07 8.91
C ALA A 183 -11.13 -14.08 7.62
N ASP A 184 -10.63 -12.92 7.19
CA ASP A 184 -9.75 -12.81 6.02
C ASP A 184 -8.41 -13.51 6.27
N ALA A 185 -7.80 -13.31 7.45
CA ALA A 185 -6.60 -14.02 7.86
C ALA A 185 -6.79 -15.54 7.92
N ALA A 186 -7.95 -16.03 8.37
CA ALA A 186 -8.29 -17.45 8.36
C ALA A 186 -8.40 -18.00 6.93
N MET A 187 -9.03 -17.27 6.00
CA MET A 187 -9.11 -17.68 4.60
C MET A 187 -7.73 -17.71 3.92
N VAL A 188 -6.83 -16.79 4.27
CA VAL A 188 -5.44 -16.72 3.79
C VAL A 188 -4.55 -17.80 4.41
N ALA A 189 -4.82 -18.21 5.65
CA ALA A 189 -4.15 -19.35 6.27
C ALA A 189 -4.61 -20.69 5.66
N ALA A 190 -5.90 -20.82 5.30
CA ALA A 190 -6.38 -21.96 4.53
C ALA A 190 -5.79 -21.99 3.10
N GLU A 191 -5.55 -20.83 2.48
CA GLU A 191 -4.79 -20.70 1.23
C GLU A 191 -3.33 -21.18 1.41
N ALA A 192 -2.66 -20.82 2.51
CA ALA A 192 -1.31 -21.31 2.81
C ALA A 192 -1.25 -22.84 2.94
N VAL A 193 -2.19 -23.45 3.68
CA VAL A 193 -2.29 -24.92 3.81
C VAL A 193 -2.55 -25.59 2.45
N VAL A 194 -3.37 -24.99 1.58
CA VAL A 194 -3.58 -25.48 0.21
C VAL A 194 -2.27 -25.46 -0.58
N ARG A 195 -1.49 -24.38 -0.54
CA ARG A 195 -0.18 -24.29 -1.23
C ARG A 195 0.83 -25.28 -0.68
N MET A 196 0.92 -25.44 0.64
CA MET A 196 1.77 -26.47 1.25
C MET A 196 1.39 -27.90 0.80
N SER A 197 0.10 -28.19 0.59
CA SER A 197 -0.32 -29.53 0.15
C SER A 197 0.09 -29.88 -1.29
N ALA A 198 0.38 -28.87 -2.13
CA ALA A 198 0.69 -29.06 -3.55
C ALA A 198 2.09 -29.66 -3.79
N ASN A 199 3.11 -29.26 -3.02
CA ASN A 199 4.49 -29.71 -3.17
C ASN A 199 4.91 -30.72 -2.07
N ALA A 200 6.07 -31.38 -2.24
CA ALA A 200 6.50 -32.46 -1.33
C ALA A 200 6.98 -31.95 0.04
N GLU A 201 7.73 -30.85 0.05
CA GLU A 201 8.27 -30.19 1.26
C GLU A 201 7.16 -29.65 2.16
N GLY A 202 6.19 -28.96 1.56
CA GLY A 202 4.99 -28.48 2.23
C GLY A 202 4.11 -29.60 2.78
N ARG A 203 3.95 -30.73 2.05
CA ARG A 203 3.28 -31.91 2.61
C ARG A 203 4.02 -32.48 3.82
N ALA A 204 5.36 -32.55 3.78
CA ALA A 204 6.16 -32.98 4.92
C ALA A 204 6.01 -32.02 6.12
N ALA A 205 6.00 -30.70 5.90
CA ALA A 205 5.72 -29.72 6.95
C ALA A 205 4.29 -29.84 7.52
N LEU A 206 3.27 -30.03 6.66
CA LEU A 206 1.87 -30.23 7.07
C LEU A 206 1.65 -31.46 7.95
N THR A 207 2.49 -32.50 7.88
CA THR A 207 2.38 -33.64 8.83
C THR A 207 2.40 -33.19 10.29
N LYS A 208 3.10 -32.08 10.58
CA LYS A 208 3.31 -31.55 11.93
C LYS A 208 2.16 -30.64 12.40
N VAL A 209 1.31 -30.13 11.50
CA VAL A 209 0.37 -29.03 11.78
C VAL A 209 -0.95 -29.53 12.37
N SER A 210 -1.06 -29.61 13.70
CA SER A 210 -2.28 -30.05 14.37
C SER A 210 -3.45 -29.07 14.17
N LYS A 211 -3.23 -27.76 14.29
CA LYS A 211 -4.26 -26.72 14.16
C LYS A 211 -3.71 -25.36 13.70
N VAL A 212 -4.62 -24.44 13.37
CA VAL A 212 -4.34 -23.01 13.17
C VAL A 212 -5.04 -22.22 14.27
N THR A 213 -4.31 -21.31 14.92
CA THR A 213 -4.85 -20.40 15.94
C THR A 213 -4.51 -18.97 15.57
N LEU A 214 -5.51 -18.10 15.50
CA LEU A 214 -5.37 -16.67 15.21
C LEU A 214 -5.51 -15.86 16.50
N VAL A 215 -4.60 -14.92 16.73
CA VAL A 215 -4.56 -14.06 17.92
C VAL A 215 -4.25 -12.62 17.55
N GLU A 216 -4.79 -11.66 18.30
CA GLU A 216 -4.42 -10.24 18.17
C GLU A 216 -3.07 -9.94 18.84
N GLY A 217 -2.29 -9.01 18.29
CA GLY A 217 -1.00 -8.61 18.81
C GLY A 217 -0.30 -7.52 18.01
N LYS A 218 0.74 -6.93 18.59
CA LYS A 218 1.36 -5.66 18.16
C LYS A 218 2.14 -5.69 16.83
N ARG A 219 2.28 -6.84 16.15
CA ARG A 219 2.99 -6.99 14.86
C ARG A 219 2.44 -8.18 14.06
N PRO A 220 2.17 -8.04 12.74
CA PRO A 220 1.60 -9.11 11.94
C PRO A 220 2.63 -10.19 11.59
N GLY A 221 2.32 -11.45 11.89
CA GLY A 221 3.27 -12.55 11.77
C GLY A 221 2.64 -13.94 11.80
N ALA A 222 3.47 -14.94 11.51
CA ALA A 222 3.12 -16.35 11.55
C ALA A 222 4.27 -17.14 12.18
N SER A 223 3.97 -18.24 12.88
CA SER A 223 4.99 -19.20 13.35
C SER A 223 4.40 -20.60 13.55
N LEU A 224 5.15 -21.64 13.22
CA LEU A 224 4.82 -23.02 13.58
C LEU A 224 5.49 -23.39 14.92
N ARG A 225 4.71 -23.76 15.95
CA ARG A 225 5.18 -24.15 17.29
C ARG A 225 4.30 -25.27 17.85
N ALA A 226 4.90 -26.38 18.30
CA ALA A 226 4.17 -27.55 18.83
C ALA A 226 2.98 -28.04 17.95
N GLY A 227 3.11 -27.87 16.63
CA GLY A 227 2.07 -28.19 15.65
C GLY A 227 0.98 -27.14 15.44
N VAL A 228 0.93 -26.08 16.26
CA VAL A 228 0.06 -24.93 16.03
C VAL A 228 0.74 -24.00 15.02
N ILE A 229 0.06 -23.67 13.92
CA ILE A 229 0.37 -22.44 13.17
C ILE A 229 -0.30 -21.30 13.93
N LEU A 230 0.50 -20.55 14.68
CA LEU A 230 0.07 -19.34 15.37
C LEU A 230 0.17 -18.16 14.39
N ILE A 231 -0.93 -17.45 14.21
CA ILE A 231 -1.04 -16.27 13.36
C ILE A 231 -1.34 -15.07 14.25
N THR A 232 -0.42 -14.10 14.25
CA THR A 232 -0.63 -12.82 14.93
C THR A 232 -1.17 -11.82 13.93
N ILE A 233 -2.34 -11.25 14.24
CA ILE A 233 -2.94 -10.13 13.51
C ILE A 233 -2.83 -8.82 14.31
N THR A 234 -2.87 -7.69 13.63
CA THR A 234 -2.58 -6.35 14.14
C THR A 234 -3.65 -5.39 13.61
N PRO A 235 -4.84 -5.32 14.25
CA PRO A 235 -6.01 -4.63 13.70
C PRO A 235 -5.79 -3.18 13.26
N GLU A 236 -4.87 -2.47 13.92
CA GLU A 236 -4.50 -1.08 13.62
C GLU A 236 -3.85 -0.89 12.24
N ASP A 237 -3.22 -1.93 11.68
CA ASP A 237 -2.66 -1.96 10.31
C ASP A 237 -3.74 -2.33 9.25
N GLY A 238 -4.99 -2.61 9.66
CA GLY A 238 -6.08 -3.01 8.77
C GLY A 238 -5.76 -4.29 7.99
N LEU A 239 -5.95 -4.28 6.66
CA LEU A 239 -5.54 -5.42 5.80
C LEU A 239 -4.04 -5.74 5.88
N ALA A 240 -3.18 -4.74 6.17
CA ALA A 240 -1.74 -4.98 6.36
C ALA A 240 -1.44 -5.68 7.70
N GLY A 241 -2.44 -5.73 8.58
CA GLY A 241 -2.41 -6.33 9.91
C GLY A 241 -2.49 -7.85 9.91
N ARG A 242 -2.16 -8.53 8.82
CA ARG A 242 -2.03 -10.00 8.77
C ARG A 242 -0.88 -10.41 7.85
N PRO A 243 -0.25 -11.58 8.08
CA PRO A 243 0.69 -12.15 7.12
C PRO A 243 0.02 -12.51 5.79
N SER A 244 0.80 -12.58 4.72
CA SER A 244 0.43 -13.29 3.49
C SER A 244 0.47 -14.81 3.69
N SER A 245 -0.18 -15.55 2.78
CA SER A 245 -0.07 -17.00 2.73
C SER A 245 1.37 -17.46 2.49
N GLN A 246 2.16 -16.74 1.69
CA GLN A 246 3.60 -17.02 1.51
C GLN A 246 4.38 -16.89 2.83
N LYS A 247 4.11 -15.85 3.63
CA LYS A 247 4.75 -15.70 4.96
C LYS A 247 4.32 -16.79 5.95
N ILE A 248 3.11 -17.33 5.83
CA ILE A 248 2.66 -18.51 6.60
C ILE A 248 3.39 -19.79 6.13
N VAL A 249 3.55 -19.99 4.82
CA VAL A 249 4.33 -21.11 4.24
C VAL A 249 5.79 -21.06 4.71
N ALA A 250 6.44 -19.89 4.61
CA ALA A 250 7.81 -19.66 5.09
C ALA A 250 7.94 -19.89 6.62
N ALA A 251 6.94 -19.48 7.41
CA ALA A 251 6.91 -19.69 8.85
C ALA A 251 6.71 -21.16 9.28
N ALA A 252 6.26 -22.02 8.37
CA ALA A 252 6.24 -23.48 8.53
C ALA A 252 7.56 -24.16 8.10
N GLY A 253 8.54 -23.39 7.61
CA GLY A 253 9.86 -23.87 7.18
C GLY A 253 9.91 -24.37 5.73
N VAL A 254 8.98 -23.91 4.88
CA VAL A 254 8.84 -24.31 3.47
C VAL A 254 9.20 -23.13 2.56
N ARG A 255 9.83 -23.38 1.41
CA ARG A 255 10.14 -22.36 0.39
C ARG A 255 9.22 -22.42 -0.85
#